data_AF-K1ZMC7-F1
#
_entry.id   AF-K1ZMC7-F1
#
_cell.length_a   1.000
_cell.length_b   1.000
_cell.length_c   1.000
_cell.angle_alpha   90.00
_cell.angle_beta   90.00
_cell.angle_gamma   90.00
#
_symmetry.space_group_name_H-M   'P 1'
#
loop_
_entity.id
_entity.type
_entity.pdbx_description
1 polymer ?
#
loop_
_entity_poly.entity_id
_entity_poly.type
_entity_poly.pdbx_seq_one_letter_code
_entity_poly.pdbx_strand_id
1 'polypeptide(L)'
;MNELEQNAVVAKLQAKLQAQQKTIETLMDTVEQRTSAGPSSMELLSQNLNLERVVRHKTETLQRQGEELKQALTDLQLTQTRLLQAQKLESVGQLAAGIAHEINTPAQFIGSNIDFLQDSFRDVKRLIGALQKVLQAVGQGSEVAESSREAEELLAELDWEYLQDEIPTAILQSKEGINRVTTIVQAMKEFSHPGSKEKAFYDLNRIIETTITVA
;
A
#
# COMPACT_ATOMS: atom_id res chain seq x y z
N MET A 1 -20.98 7.33 -3.92
CA MET A 1 -22.01 8.35 -3.61
C MET A 1 -21.63 9.58 -4.40
N ASN A 2 -22.40 9.89 -5.43
CA ASN A 2 -21.99 10.75 -6.54
C ASN A 2 -22.28 12.23 -6.21
N GLU A 3 -21.47 13.18 -6.69
CA GLU A 3 -21.72 14.64 -6.51
C GLU A 3 -23.13 15.05 -6.99
N LEU A 4 -23.67 14.32 -7.98
CA LEU A 4 -25.04 14.45 -8.46
C LEU A 4 -26.11 14.15 -7.39
N GLU A 5 -25.87 13.21 -6.47
CA GLU A 5 -26.80 12.87 -5.39
C GLU A 5 -26.79 13.94 -4.28
N GLN A 6 -25.62 14.49 -3.94
CA GLN A 6 -25.52 15.61 -2.98
C GLN A 6 -26.18 16.87 -3.52
N ASN A 7 -25.95 17.21 -4.80
CA ASN A 7 -26.58 18.37 -5.43
C ASN A 7 -28.11 18.24 -5.52
N ALA A 8 -28.63 17.03 -5.75
CA ALA A 8 -30.08 16.77 -5.76
C ALA A 8 -30.72 16.98 -4.38
N VAL A 9 -30.03 16.60 -3.30
CA VAL A 9 -30.52 16.80 -1.92
C VAL A 9 -30.52 18.28 -1.54
N VAL A 10 -29.46 19.02 -1.89
CA VAL A 10 -29.36 20.47 -1.62
C VAL A 10 -30.42 21.25 -2.40
N ALA A 11 -30.63 20.94 -3.68
CA ALA A 11 -31.66 21.59 -4.49
C ALA A 11 -33.08 21.37 -3.93
N LYS A 12 -33.36 20.16 -3.44
CA LYS A 12 -34.65 19.83 -2.82
C LYS A 12 -34.88 20.58 -1.50
N LEU A 13 -33.83 20.76 -0.70
CA LEU A 13 -33.89 21.56 0.53
C LEU A 13 -34.08 23.06 0.23
N GLN A 14 -33.39 23.61 -0.77
CA GLN A 14 -33.55 25.01 -1.20
C GLN A 14 -34.96 25.29 -1.73
N ALA A 15 -35.52 24.40 -2.55
CA ALA A 15 -36.89 24.54 -3.04
C ALA A 15 -37.91 24.52 -1.90
N LYS A 16 -37.69 23.66 -0.89
CA LYS A 16 -38.56 23.59 0.29
C LYS A 16 -38.45 24.84 1.18
N LEU A 17 -37.26 25.41 1.30
CA LEU A 17 -37.03 26.66 2.03
C LEU A 17 -37.73 27.84 1.34
N GLN A 18 -37.54 27.99 0.02
CA GLN A 18 -38.21 29.03 -0.78
C GLN A 18 -39.74 28.94 -0.71
N ALA A 19 -40.30 27.72 -0.78
CA ALA A 19 -41.74 27.52 -0.65
C ALA A 19 -42.26 27.97 0.73
N GLN A 20 -41.50 27.72 1.81
CA GLN A 20 -41.85 28.19 3.14
C GLN A 20 -41.72 29.70 3.27
N GLN A 21 -40.69 30.32 2.69
CA GLN A 21 -40.50 31.77 2.68
C GLN A 21 -41.68 32.48 2.01
N LYS A 22 -42.09 31.99 0.83
CA LYS A 22 -43.22 32.53 0.06
C LYS A 22 -44.56 32.39 0.79
N THR A 23 -44.72 31.31 1.56
CA THR A 23 -45.91 31.09 2.39
C THR A 23 -45.94 32.08 3.56
N ILE A 24 -44.79 32.42 4.14
CA ILE A 24 -44.68 33.42 5.21
C ILE A 24 -45.01 34.82 4.67
N GLU A 25 -44.47 35.20 3.50
CA GLU A 25 -44.79 36.49 2.84
C GLU A 25 -46.28 36.64 2.57
N THR A 26 -46.92 35.63 1.97
CA THR A 26 -48.37 35.68 1.68
C THR A 26 -49.22 35.74 2.95
N LEU A 27 -48.80 35.10 4.04
CA LEU A 27 -49.46 35.24 5.34
C LEU A 27 -49.28 36.65 5.93
N MET A 28 -48.10 37.25 5.78
CA MET A 28 -47.84 38.64 6.22
C MET A 28 -48.70 39.65 5.45
N ASP A 29 -48.75 39.56 4.11
CA ASP A 29 -49.59 40.43 3.27
C ASP A 29 -51.09 40.31 3.64
N THR A 30 -51.54 39.09 3.94
CA THR A 30 -52.93 38.84 4.32
C THR A 30 -53.28 39.42 5.70
N VAL A 31 -52.30 39.48 6.62
CA VAL A 31 -52.47 40.12 7.94
C VAL A 31 -52.48 41.63 7.80
N GLU A 32 -51.63 42.19 6.94
CA GLU A 32 -51.51 43.64 6.71
C GLU A 32 -52.79 44.22 6.08
N GLN A 33 -53.41 43.50 5.13
CA GLN A 33 -54.67 43.92 4.48
C GLN A 33 -55.91 43.85 5.39
N ARG A 34 -55.89 43.08 6.50
CA ARG A 34 -57.03 42.93 7.43
C ARG A 34 -57.12 44.00 8.52
N THR A 35 -56.20 44.96 8.57
CA THR A 35 -56.14 46.01 9.60
C THR A 35 -57.12 47.19 9.42
N SER A 36 -58.12 47.08 8.53
CA SER A 36 -59.15 48.13 8.32
C SER A 36 -60.42 47.96 9.19
N ALA A 37 -60.55 46.86 9.94
CA ALA A 37 -61.52 46.71 11.03
C ALA A 37 -60.80 46.04 12.21
N GLY A 38 -60.59 46.79 13.30
CA GLY A 38 -59.76 46.34 14.42
C GLY A 38 -60.21 44.98 14.97
N PRO A 39 -59.31 43.98 15.06
CA PRO A 39 -59.68 42.64 15.52
C PRO A 39 -60.06 42.67 17.01
N SER A 40 -61.08 41.88 17.38
CA SER A 40 -61.47 41.70 18.78
C SER A 40 -60.29 41.13 19.57
N SER A 41 -60.04 41.58 20.80
CA SER A 41 -58.88 41.13 21.60
C SER A 41 -58.81 39.60 21.75
N MET A 42 -59.95 38.90 21.70
CA MET A 42 -60.02 37.44 21.70
C MET A 42 -59.53 36.78 20.40
N GLU A 43 -59.74 37.41 19.24
CA GLU A 43 -59.23 36.91 17.95
C GLU A 43 -57.71 37.03 17.86
N LEU A 44 -57.16 38.17 18.31
CA LEU A 44 -55.71 38.36 18.41
C LEU A 44 -55.07 37.36 19.38
N LEU A 45 -55.72 37.09 20.52
CA LEU A 45 -55.23 36.10 21.48
C LEU A 45 -55.25 34.68 20.86
N SER A 46 -56.34 34.31 20.18
CA SER A 46 -56.45 33.02 19.50
C SER A 46 -55.39 32.85 18.40
N GLN A 47 -55.10 33.90 17.63
CA GLN A 47 -54.06 33.86 16.61
C GLN A 47 -52.66 33.72 17.20
N ASN A 48 -52.34 34.51 18.24
CA ASN A 48 -51.04 34.42 18.92
C ASN A 48 -50.81 33.01 19.49
N LEU A 49 -51.81 32.42 20.14
CA LEU A 49 -51.70 31.05 20.67
C LEU A 49 -51.47 29.99 19.58
N ASN A 50 -52.10 30.15 18.41
CA ASN A 50 -51.87 29.25 17.28
C ASN A 50 -50.47 29.43 16.67
N LEU A 51 -50.03 30.68 16.50
CA LEU A 51 -48.68 31.00 16.03
C LEU A 51 -47.61 30.44 16.97
N GLU A 52 -47.75 30.65 18.30
CA GLU A 52 -46.86 30.06 19.29
C GLU A 52 -46.80 28.53 19.18
N ARG A 53 -47.95 27.87 19.00
CA ARG A 53 -47.99 26.41 18.83
C ARG A 53 -47.26 25.97 17.56
N VAL A 54 -47.49 26.64 16.43
CA VAL A 54 -46.84 26.32 15.14
C VAL A 54 -45.34 26.57 15.20
N VAL A 55 -44.92 27.71 15.75
CA VAL A 55 -43.50 28.06 15.93
C VAL A 55 -42.84 27.02 16.82
N ARG A 56 -43.43 26.70 17.97
CA ARG A 56 -42.90 25.66 18.88
C ARG A 56 -42.73 24.33 18.17
N HIS A 57 -43.76 23.86 17.46
CA HIS A 57 -43.70 22.59 16.74
C HIS A 57 -42.64 22.57 15.63
N LYS A 58 -42.50 23.68 14.89
CA LYS A 58 -41.43 23.83 13.88
C LYS A 58 -40.05 23.86 14.51
N THR A 59 -39.88 24.57 15.62
CA THR A 59 -38.60 24.63 16.35
C THR A 59 -38.20 23.25 16.84
N GLU A 60 -39.12 22.49 17.44
CA GLU A 60 -38.88 21.10 17.88
C GLU A 60 -38.51 20.19 16.69
N THR A 61 -39.19 20.35 15.55
CA THR A 61 -38.89 19.57 14.34
C THR A 61 -37.52 19.91 13.76
N LEU A 62 -37.17 21.20 13.68
CA LEU A 62 -35.86 21.65 13.19
C LEU A 62 -34.72 21.23 14.11
N GLN A 63 -34.92 21.27 15.42
CA GLN A 63 -33.94 20.77 16.39
C GLN A 63 -33.67 19.28 16.18
N ARG A 64 -34.72 18.47 16.09
CA ARG A 64 -34.60 17.03 15.83
C ARG A 64 -33.89 16.74 14.50
N GLN A 65 -34.25 17.46 13.43
CA GLN A 65 -33.58 17.32 12.13
C GLN A 65 -32.11 17.75 12.19
N GLY A 66 -31.79 18.79 12.96
CA GLY A 66 -30.42 19.24 13.18
C GLY A 66 -29.58 18.19 13.92
N GLU A 67 -30.16 17.54 14.92
CA GLU A 67 -29.52 16.44 15.66
C GLU A 67 -29.33 15.20 14.79
N GLU A 68 -30.34 14.78 14.03
CA GLU A 68 -30.25 13.68 13.06
C GLU A 68 -29.17 13.94 12.01
N LEU A 69 -29.12 15.16 11.45
CA LEU A 69 -28.11 15.54 10.45
C LEU A 69 -26.70 15.53 11.05
N LYS A 70 -26.54 16.07 12.27
CA LYS A 70 -25.25 16.07 12.97
C LYS A 70 -24.76 14.65 13.24
N GLN A 71 -25.65 13.75 13.63
CA GLN A 71 -25.34 12.34 13.83
C GLN A 71 -24.90 11.69 12.52
N ALA A 72 -25.68 11.86 11.45
CA ALA A 72 -25.37 11.30 10.13
C ALA A 72 -24.02 11.82 9.57
N LEU A 73 -23.70 13.11 9.79
CA LEU A 73 -22.41 13.68 9.40
C LEU A 73 -21.24 13.06 10.18
N THR A 74 -21.42 12.83 11.48
CA THR A 74 -20.42 12.20 12.33
C THR A 74 -20.15 10.76 11.87
N ASP A 75 -21.20 10.01 11.59
CA ASP A 75 -21.10 8.63 11.11
C ASP A 75 -20.45 8.55 9.72
N LEU A 76 -20.76 9.51 8.84
CA LEU A 76 -20.14 9.62 7.52
C LEU A 76 -18.65 9.89 7.63
N GLN A 77 -18.24 10.85 8.47
CA GLN A 77 -16.82 11.19 8.70
C GLN A 77 -16.04 9.99 9.27
N LEU A 78 -16.64 9.27 10.22
CA LEU A 78 -16.06 8.06 10.80
C LEU A 78 -15.86 6.98 9.72
N THR A 79 -16.88 6.76 8.90
CA THR A 79 -16.84 5.78 7.81
C THR A 79 -15.78 6.15 6.77
N GLN A 80 -15.71 7.42 6.37
CA GLN A 80 -14.72 7.90 5.41
C GLN A 80 -13.29 7.71 5.94
N THR A 81 -13.07 7.98 7.23
CA THR A 81 -11.75 7.77 7.87
C THR A 81 -11.38 6.29 7.88
N ARG A 82 -12.33 5.40 8.21
CA ARG A 82 -12.11 3.94 8.13
C ARG A 82 -11.80 3.48 6.71
N LEU A 83 -12.49 4.04 5.71
CA LEU A 83 -12.31 3.68 4.32
C LEU A 83 -10.93 4.12 3.80
N LEU A 84 -10.51 5.34 4.13
CA LEU A 84 -9.14 5.82 3.83
C LEU A 84 -8.07 4.94 4.51
N GLN A 85 -8.30 4.54 5.76
CA GLN A 85 -7.39 3.64 6.46
C GLN A 85 -7.32 2.26 5.80
N ALA A 86 -8.46 1.72 5.37
CA ALA A 86 -8.52 0.44 4.66
C ALA A 86 -7.77 0.49 3.32
N GLN A 87 -7.97 1.54 2.52
CA GLN A 87 -7.24 1.76 1.26
C GLN A 87 -5.73 1.88 1.50
N LYS A 88 -5.32 2.59 2.55
CA LYS A 88 -3.90 2.70 2.91
C LYS A 88 -3.30 1.33 3.27
N LEU A 89 -4.04 0.51 4.01
CA LEU A 89 -3.60 -0.85 4.36
C LEU A 89 -3.53 -1.76 3.14
N GLU A 90 -4.48 -1.66 2.22
CA GLU A 90 -4.46 -2.39 0.94
C GLU A 90 -3.22 -2.02 0.12
N SER A 91 -2.94 -0.72 -0.06
CA SER A 91 -1.74 -0.26 -0.78
C SER A 91 -0.45 -0.74 -0.11
N VAL A 92 -0.38 -0.71 1.23
CA VAL A 92 0.76 -1.26 1.98
C VAL A 92 0.90 -2.77 1.75
N GLY A 93 -0.21 -3.51 1.75
CA GLY A 93 -0.21 -4.96 1.50
C GLY A 93 0.27 -5.31 0.09
N GLN A 94 -0.19 -4.57 -0.92
CA GLN A 94 0.24 -4.77 -2.31
C GLN A 94 1.73 -4.45 -2.49
N LEU A 95 2.22 -3.36 -1.87
CA LEU A 95 3.63 -3.01 -1.89
C LEU A 95 4.47 -4.07 -1.16
N ALA A 96 4.04 -4.52 0.02
CA ALA A 96 4.73 -5.58 0.76
C ALA A 96 4.82 -6.89 -0.04
N ALA A 97 3.76 -7.27 -0.76
CA ALA A 97 3.77 -8.44 -1.64
C ALA A 97 4.75 -8.27 -2.82
N GLY A 98 4.80 -7.07 -3.42
CA GLY A 98 5.77 -6.74 -4.47
C GLY A 98 7.22 -6.88 -3.99
N ILE A 99 7.57 -6.24 -2.87
CA ILE A 99 8.91 -6.37 -2.28
C ILE A 99 9.24 -7.82 -1.92
N ALA A 100 8.29 -8.57 -1.36
CA ALA A 100 8.53 -9.98 -1.04
C ALA A 100 8.90 -10.78 -2.31
N HIS A 101 8.22 -10.51 -3.43
CA HIS A 101 8.53 -11.14 -4.71
C HIS A 101 9.92 -10.74 -5.23
N GLU A 102 10.27 -9.46 -5.13
CA GLU A 102 11.57 -8.95 -5.58
C GLU A 102 12.75 -9.41 -4.73
N ILE A 103 12.54 -9.67 -3.44
CA ILE A 103 13.55 -10.27 -2.56
C ILE A 103 13.66 -11.78 -2.83
N ASN A 104 12.54 -12.47 -3.04
CA ASN A 104 12.53 -13.91 -3.24
C ASN A 104 13.29 -14.32 -4.50
N THR A 105 13.20 -13.53 -5.58
CA THR A 105 13.87 -13.82 -6.85
C THR A 105 15.40 -13.97 -6.69
N PRO A 106 16.14 -12.99 -6.14
CA PRO A 106 17.55 -13.15 -5.84
C PRO A 106 17.85 -14.20 -4.79
N ALA A 107 17.02 -14.34 -3.76
CA ALA A 107 17.21 -15.41 -2.78
C ALA A 107 17.20 -16.81 -3.43
N GLN A 108 16.32 -17.03 -4.41
CA GLN A 108 16.16 -18.33 -5.07
C GLN A 108 17.36 -18.69 -5.95
N PHE A 109 17.87 -17.76 -6.76
CA PHE A 109 19.07 -18.06 -7.56
C PHE A 109 20.34 -18.11 -6.73
N ILE A 110 20.45 -17.35 -5.63
CA ILE A 110 21.54 -17.52 -4.65
C ILE A 110 21.51 -18.94 -4.10
N GLY A 111 20.35 -19.41 -3.64
CA GLY A 111 20.21 -20.77 -3.10
C GLY A 111 20.62 -21.83 -4.12
N SER A 112 20.13 -21.72 -5.35
CA SER A 112 20.47 -22.64 -6.44
C SER A 112 21.98 -22.66 -6.75
N ASN A 113 22.62 -21.49 -6.74
CA ASN A 113 24.06 -21.38 -6.96
C ASN A 113 24.86 -21.98 -5.79
N ILE A 114 24.40 -21.83 -4.54
CA ILE A 114 25.04 -22.46 -3.39
C ILE A 114 24.93 -23.99 -3.46
N ASP A 115 23.79 -24.53 -3.85
CA ASP A 115 23.61 -25.97 -4.04
C ASP A 115 24.57 -26.50 -5.13
N PHE A 116 24.63 -25.82 -6.27
CA PHE A 116 25.58 -26.13 -7.34
C PHE A 116 27.05 -26.09 -6.86
N LEU A 117 27.43 -25.06 -6.09
CA LEU A 117 28.78 -24.93 -5.56
C LEU A 117 29.11 -26.05 -4.56
N GLN A 118 28.13 -26.51 -3.78
CA GLN A 118 28.32 -27.60 -2.84
C GLN A 118 28.61 -28.93 -3.56
N ASP A 119 27.87 -29.22 -4.63
CA ASP A 119 28.09 -30.42 -5.44
C ASP A 119 29.41 -30.32 -6.22
N SER A 120 29.67 -29.17 -6.84
CA SER A 120 30.94 -28.87 -7.51
C SER A 120 32.15 -29.04 -6.58
N PHE A 121 32.04 -28.60 -5.33
CA PHE A 121 33.10 -28.77 -4.34
C PHE A 121 33.37 -30.25 -4.01
N ARG A 122 32.33 -31.10 -4.01
CA ARG A 122 32.49 -32.55 -3.82
C ARG A 122 33.26 -33.16 -4.97
N ASP A 123 32.97 -32.74 -6.19
CA ASP A 123 33.62 -33.23 -7.40
C ASP A 123 35.08 -32.77 -7.50
N VAL A 124 35.36 -31.49 -7.19
CA VAL A 124 36.73 -30.97 -7.05
C VAL A 124 37.51 -31.78 -6.02
N LYS A 125 36.90 -32.12 -4.88
CA LYS A 125 37.54 -32.93 -3.84
C LYS A 125 37.86 -34.36 -4.33
N ARG A 126 36.96 -34.99 -5.10
CA ARG A 126 37.21 -36.30 -5.74
C ARG A 126 38.41 -36.20 -6.68
N LEU A 127 38.45 -35.18 -7.54
CA LEU A 127 39.53 -34.95 -8.50
C LEU A 127 40.88 -34.73 -7.80
N ILE A 128 40.93 -33.88 -6.77
CA ILE A 128 42.14 -33.67 -5.96
C ILE A 128 42.62 -34.99 -5.34
N GLY A 129 41.69 -35.82 -4.84
CA GLY A 129 42.04 -37.14 -4.30
C GLY A 129 42.67 -38.07 -5.34
N ALA A 130 42.14 -38.11 -6.56
CA ALA A 130 42.72 -38.88 -7.66
C ALA A 130 44.12 -38.36 -8.05
N LEU A 131 44.28 -37.05 -8.17
CA LEU A 131 45.59 -36.43 -8.47
C LEU A 131 46.62 -36.68 -7.36
N GLN A 132 46.21 -36.71 -6.10
CA GLN A 132 47.09 -37.06 -4.98
C GLN A 132 47.60 -38.50 -5.08
N LYS A 133 46.78 -39.46 -5.52
CA LYS A 133 47.23 -40.85 -5.77
C LYS A 133 48.31 -40.89 -6.85
N VAL A 134 48.13 -40.15 -7.95
CA VAL A 134 49.13 -40.04 -9.02
C VAL A 134 50.46 -39.50 -8.48
N LEU A 135 50.41 -38.40 -7.71
CA LEU A 135 51.62 -37.80 -7.12
C LEU A 135 52.33 -38.76 -6.15
N GLN A 136 51.58 -39.52 -5.36
CA GLN A 136 52.15 -40.55 -4.48
C GLN A 136 52.81 -41.67 -5.30
N ALA A 137 52.17 -42.12 -6.37
CA ALA A 137 52.69 -43.20 -7.20
C ALA A 137 54.03 -42.81 -7.85
N VAL A 138 54.12 -41.56 -8.34
CA VAL A 138 55.36 -40.97 -8.89
C VAL A 138 56.44 -40.88 -7.80
N GLY A 139 56.11 -40.36 -6.61
CA GLY A 139 57.06 -40.18 -5.52
C GLY A 139 57.62 -41.49 -4.95
N GLN A 140 56.86 -42.58 -5.03
CA GLN A 140 57.27 -43.91 -4.57
C GLN A 140 57.94 -44.76 -5.66
N GLY A 141 58.03 -44.28 -6.91
CA GLY A 141 58.54 -45.04 -8.05
C GLY A 141 57.68 -46.27 -8.41
N SER A 142 56.41 -46.25 -8.02
CA SER A 142 55.42 -47.30 -8.30
C SER A 142 54.72 -47.08 -9.66
N GLU A 143 53.85 -47.99 -10.06
CA GLU A 143 53.20 -47.94 -11.37
C GLU A 143 52.19 -46.78 -11.47
N VAL A 144 52.57 -45.74 -12.22
CA VAL A 144 51.81 -44.49 -12.38
C VAL A 144 50.64 -44.62 -13.35
N ALA A 145 50.68 -45.61 -14.24
CA ALA A 145 49.73 -45.76 -15.36
C ALA A 145 48.28 -45.95 -14.89
N GLU A 146 48.05 -46.76 -13.84
CA GLU A 146 46.72 -47.03 -13.33
C GLU A 146 46.11 -45.80 -12.63
N SER A 147 46.88 -45.14 -11.75
CA SER A 147 46.41 -43.95 -11.04
C SER A 147 46.15 -42.78 -11.99
N SER A 148 46.96 -42.65 -13.05
CA SER A 148 46.79 -41.59 -14.05
C SER A 148 45.54 -41.81 -14.89
N ARG A 149 45.24 -43.06 -15.24
CA ARG A 149 44.01 -43.42 -15.96
C ARG A 149 42.77 -43.13 -15.12
N GLU A 150 42.76 -43.49 -13.83
CA GLU A 150 41.66 -43.16 -12.91
C GLU A 150 41.41 -41.64 -12.86
N ALA A 151 42.49 -40.84 -12.82
CA ALA A 151 42.38 -39.38 -12.81
C ALA A 151 41.86 -38.82 -14.14
N GLU A 152 42.32 -39.34 -15.29
CA GLU A 152 41.84 -38.93 -16.62
C GLU A 152 40.36 -39.26 -16.84
N GLU A 153 39.93 -40.47 -16.44
CA GLU A 153 38.53 -40.90 -16.50
C GLU A 153 37.64 -39.99 -15.65
N LEU A 154 38.10 -39.65 -14.44
CA LEU A 154 37.36 -38.75 -13.56
C LEU A 154 37.32 -37.31 -14.10
N LEU A 155 38.39 -36.83 -14.74
CA LEU A 155 38.44 -35.51 -15.37
C LEU A 155 37.42 -35.38 -16.51
N ALA A 156 37.22 -36.47 -17.27
CA ALA A 156 36.21 -36.57 -18.31
C ALA A 156 34.78 -36.75 -17.75
N GLU A 157 34.60 -37.52 -16.68
CA GLU A 157 33.30 -37.70 -15.99
C GLU A 157 32.75 -36.36 -15.46
N LEU A 158 33.63 -35.52 -14.90
CA LEU A 158 33.25 -34.31 -14.19
C LEU A 158 33.03 -33.09 -15.08
N ASP A 159 33.36 -33.17 -16.39
CA ASP A 159 33.39 -32.02 -17.30
C ASP A 159 34.14 -30.84 -16.67
N TRP A 160 35.44 -31.05 -16.42
CA TRP A 160 36.26 -30.08 -15.68
C TRP A 160 36.25 -28.67 -16.28
N GLU A 161 36.18 -28.56 -17.62
CA GLU A 161 36.14 -27.27 -18.31
C GLU A 161 34.86 -26.50 -17.95
N TYR A 162 33.71 -27.18 -17.94
CA TYR A 162 32.45 -26.59 -17.48
C TYR A 162 32.52 -26.13 -16.02
N LEU A 163 33.02 -26.98 -15.10
CA LEU A 163 33.13 -26.61 -13.68
C LEU A 163 34.07 -25.41 -13.46
N GLN A 164 35.14 -25.33 -14.24
CA GLN A 164 36.13 -24.28 -14.13
C GLN A 164 35.55 -22.90 -14.51
N ASP A 165 34.61 -22.85 -15.45
CA ASP A 165 33.92 -21.63 -15.88
C ASP A 165 32.67 -21.31 -15.04
N GLU A 166 31.92 -22.32 -14.62
CA GLU A 166 30.65 -22.12 -13.92
C GLU A 166 30.81 -21.84 -12.42
N ILE A 167 31.81 -22.42 -11.75
CA ILE A 167 32.05 -22.15 -10.32
C ILE A 167 32.29 -20.64 -10.09
N PRO A 168 33.20 -19.95 -10.81
CA PRO A 168 33.37 -18.50 -10.67
C PRO A 168 32.09 -17.72 -10.99
N THR A 169 31.36 -18.13 -12.02
CA THR A 169 30.11 -17.48 -12.46
C THR A 169 29.03 -17.57 -11.38
N ALA A 170 28.82 -18.76 -10.80
CA ALA A 170 27.86 -18.98 -9.71
C ALA A 170 28.20 -18.14 -8.47
N ILE A 171 29.48 -18.00 -8.12
CA ILE A 171 29.94 -17.13 -7.02
C ILE A 171 29.63 -15.67 -7.32
N LEU A 172 29.93 -15.20 -8.53
CA LEU A 172 29.69 -13.81 -8.94
C LEU A 172 28.19 -13.48 -8.90
N GLN A 173 27.36 -14.33 -9.50
CA GLN A 173 25.91 -14.18 -9.48
C GLN A 173 25.34 -14.22 -8.06
N SER A 174 25.87 -15.09 -7.19
CA SER A 174 25.45 -15.13 -5.78
C SER A 174 25.75 -13.81 -5.07
N LYS A 175 26.93 -13.22 -5.31
CA LYS A 175 27.29 -11.91 -4.75
C LYS A 175 26.39 -10.80 -5.29
N GLU A 176 26.07 -10.82 -6.59
CA GLU A 176 25.13 -9.88 -7.19
C GLU A 176 23.74 -9.99 -6.54
N GLY A 177 23.26 -11.21 -6.35
CA GLY A 177 22.00 -11.47 -5.64
C GLY A 177 21.99 -10.88 -4.24
N ILE A 178 23.05 -11.09 -3.46
CA ILE A 178 23.17 -10.54 -2.10
C ILE A 178 23.14 -9.00 -2.13
N ASN A 179 23.86 -8.39 -3.07
CA ASN A 179 23.85 -6.94 -3.24
C ASN A 179 22.43 -6.45 -3.57
N ARG A 180 21.73 -7.13 -4.47
CA ARG A 180 20.36 -6.77 -4.86
C ARG A 180 19.39 -6.86 -3.68
N VAL A 181 19.44 -7.94 -2.89
CA VAL A 181 18.65 -8.06 -1.65
C VAL A 181 18.95 -6.89 -0.70
N THR A 182 20.24 -6.56 -0.51
CA THR A 182 20.65 -5.46 0.36
C THR A 182 20.09 -4.12 -0.11
N THR A 183 20.15 -3.85 -1.42
CA THR A 183 19.61 -2.63 -2.02
C THR A 183 18.09 -2.53 -1.81
N ILE A 184 17.34 -3.61 -2.04
CA ILE A 184 15.88 -3.64 -1.83
C ILE A 184 15.54 -3.35 -0.35
N VAL A 185 16.23 -3.99 0.59
CA VAL A 185 16.01 -3.76 2.04
C VAL A 185 16.34 -2.33 2.44
N GLN A 186 17.42 -1.77 1.90
CA GLN A 186 17.82 -0.39 2.18
C GLN A 186 16.81 0.62 1.62
N ALA A 187 16.32 0.40 0.40
CA ALA A 187 15.30 1.22 -0.22
C ALA A 187 13.98 1.18 0.57
N MET A 188 13.57 0.00 1.06
CA MET A 188 12.43 -0.15 1.97
C MET A 188 12.60 0.63 3.27
N LYS A 189 13.81 0.59 3.86
CA LYS A 189 14.11 1.34 5.08
C LYS A 189 13.98 2.85 4.86
N GLU A 190 14.45 3.37 3.73
CA GLU A 190 14.27 4.79 3.36
C GLU A 190 12.78 5.13 3.17
N PHE A 191 12.01 4.26 2.51
CA PHE A 191 10.58 4.46 2.28
C PHE A 191 9.74 4.41 3.57
N SER A 192 10.18 3.65 4.58
CA SER A 192 9.51 3.50 5.87
C SER A 192 9.71 4.67 6.84
N HIS A 193 10.64 5.58 6.55
CA HIS A 193 10.97 6.66 7.48
C HIS A 193 9.80 7.66 7.58
N PRO A 194 9.33 8.00 8.80
CA PRO A 194 8.29 9.00 8.95
C PRO A 194 8.84 10.33 8.45
N GLY A 195 8.29 10.82 7.34
CA GLY A 195 8.67 12.12 6.78
C GLY A 195 8.67 13.20 7.86
N SER A 196 9.80 13.87 8.01
CA SER A 196 9.90 15.08 8.83
C SER A 196 8.86 16.10 8.36
N LYS A 197 8.16 16.76 9.30
CA LYS A 197 7.24 17.87 8.98
C LYS A 197 7.97 19.14 8.52
N GLU A 198 9.29 19.17 8.61
CA GLU A 198 10.11 20.29 8.16
C GLU A 198 10.46 20.16 6.68
N LYS A 199 10.43 21.27 5.95
CA LYS A 199 10.92 21.32 4.57
C LYS A 199 12.42 21.03 4.58
N ALA A 200 12.81 19.88 4.02
CA ALA A 200 14.20 19.52 3.81
C ALA A 200 14.54 19.57 2.32
N PHE A 201 15.80 19.86 2.01
CA PHE A 201 16.33 19.69 0.67
C PHE A 201 16.48 18.20 0.38
N TYR A 202 15.92 17.75 -0.73
CA TYR A 202 16.00 16.36 -1.19
C TYR A 202 16.63 16.31 -2.58
N ASP A 203 17.37 15.23 -2.82
CA ASP A 203 17.89 14.90 -4.15
C ASP A 203 16.81 14.12 -4.92
N LEU A 204 16.24 14.78 -5.94
CA LEU A 204 15.22 14.19 -6.81
C LEU A 204 15.74 12.97 -7.57
N ASN A 205 17.00 12.97 -8.00
CA ASN A 205 17.56 11.83 -8.74
C ASN A 205 17.63 10.60 -7.85
N ARG A 206 18.07 10.78 -6.60
CA ARG A 206 18.13 9.71 -5.60
C ARG A 206 16.73 9.15 -5.30
N ILE A 207 15.70 9.99 -5.19
CA ILE A 207 14.32 9.53 -4.96
C ILE A 207 13.80 8.69 -6.12
N ILE A 208 14.10 9.10 -7.36
CA ILE A 208 13.70 8.37 -8.57
C ILE A 208 14.41 7.00 -8.62
N GLU A 209 15.72 6.96 -8.37
CA GLU A 209 16.48 5.69 -8.30
C GLU A 209 15.94 4.75 -7.22
N THR A 210 15.69 5.26 -6.01
CA THR A 210 15.13 4.45 -4.91
C THR A 210 13.74 3.93 -5.29
N THR A 211 12.91 4.71 -5.98
CA THR A 211 11.55 4.31 -6.40
C THR A 211 11.59 3.23 -7.48
N ILE A 212 12.49 3.35 -8.46
CA ILE A 212 12.69 2.34 -9.53
C ILE A 212 13.24 1.02 -8.96
N THR A 213 13.97 1.06 -7.84
CA THR A 213 14.56 -0.14 -7.26
C THR A 213 13.57 -0.96 -6.41
N VAL A 214 12.37 -0.43 -6.15
CA VAL A 214 11.35 -1.02 -5.27
C VAL A 214 10.07 -1.41 -6.03
N ALA A 215 9.96 -1.05 -7.31
CA ALA A 215 8.75 -1.18 -8.14
C ALA A 215 9.04 -1.92 -9.45
#